data_AF-A0A1H7FCV3-F1
#
_entry.id   AF-A0A1H7FCV3-F1
#
_cell.length_a   1.000
_cell.length_b   1.000
_cell.length_c   1.000
_cell.angle_alpha   90.00
_cell.angle_beta   90.00
_cell.angle_gamma   90.00
#
_symmetry.space_group_name_H-M   'P 1'
#
loop_
_entity.id
_entity.type
_entity.pdbx_description
1 polymer ?
#
loop_
_entity_poly.entity_id
_entity_poly.type
_entity_poly.pdbx_seq_one_letter_code
_entity_poly.pdbx_strand_id
1 'polypeptide(L)'
;MTEYLTKYRKYILECLEDENCDITQLLDYHSEKLRHFQHERFIHLIVLVLFALCTVITILAVAIYDKLTLIPLAALLMGLLLPYIKHYFFLENTVQLLYKDYDAIYKKVHGFSQEDLK
;
A
#
# COMPACT_ATOMS: atom_id res chain seq x y z
N MET A 1 14.51 -7.12 1.22
CA MET A 1 13.08 -7.34 0.87
C MET A 1 12.93 -8.02 -0.49
N THR A 2 13.71 -7.63 -1.50
CA THR A 2 13.79 -8.31 -2.81
C THR A 2 14.28 -9.75 -2.73
N GLU A 3 15.25 -10.08 -1.86
CA GLU A 3 15.71 -11.47 -1.68
C GLU A 3 14.63 -12.43 -1.18
N TYR A 4 13.76 -11.98 -0.26
CA TYR A 4 12.64 -12.80 0.23
C TYR A 4 11.67 -13.12 -0.91
N LEU A 5 11.36 -12.14 -1.75
CA LEU A 5 10.49 -12.32 -2.92
C LEU A 5 11.09 -13.24 -3.96
N THR A 6 12.38 -13.11 -4.26
CA THR A 6 13.06 -14.03 -5.19
C THR A 6 13.07 -15.46 -4.66
N LYS A 7 13.33 -15.63 -3.35
CA LYS A 7 13.33 -16.95 -2.70
C LYS A 7 11.91 -17.55 -2.64
N TYR A 8 10.91 -16.71 -2.39
CA TYR A 8 9.51 -17.09 -2.39
C TYR A 8 8.99 -17.43 -3.80
N ARG A 9 9.37 -16.67 -4.84
CA ARG A 9 9.08 -17.01 -6.25
C ARG A 9 9.73 -18.33 -6.65
N LYS A 10 10.97 -18.59 -6.20
CA LYS A 10 11.66 -19.85 -6.47
C LYS A 10 10.94 -21.03 -5.80
N TYR A 11 10.49 -20.85 -4.56
CA TYR A 11 9.66 -21.82 -3.85
C TYR A 11 8.31 -22.06 -4.54
N ILE A 12 7.64 -21.01 -5.02
CA ILE A 12 6.41 -21.17 -5.82
C ILE A 12 6.70 -21.97 -7.09
N LEU A 13 7.78 -21.66 -7.81
CA LEU A 13 8.14 -22.35 -9.05
C LEU A 13 8.45 -23.83 -8.82
N GLU A 14 9.17 -24.17 -7.74
CA GLU A 14 9.41 -25.56 -7.31
C GLU A 14 8.10 -26.25 -6.90
N CYS A 15 7.24 -25.59 -6.14
CA CYS A 15 5.91 -26.10 -5.77
C CYS A 15 4.94 -26.22 -6.97
N LEU A 16 5.16 -25.48 -8.05
CA LEU A 16 4.34 -25.55 -9.27
C LEU A 16 4.77 -26.68 -10.21
N GLU A 17 5.97 -27.21 -10.02
CA GLU A 17 6.52 -28.36 -10.76
C GLU A 17 6.09 -29.70 -10.12
N ASP A 18 5.66 -29.67 -8.86
CA ASP A 18 5.11 -30.80 -8.11
C ASP A 18 3.57 -30.77 -8.15
N GLU A 19 2.95 -31.83 -8.69
CA GLU A 19 1.50 -31.95 -8.97
C GLU A 19 0.61 -31.93 -7.70
N ASN A 20 1.21 -31.96 -6.50
CA ASN A 20 0.52 -32.14 -5.22
C ASN A 20 0.50 -30.89 -4.34
N CYS A 21 0.87 -29.72 -4.86
CA CYS A 21 0.84 -28.48 -4.10
C CYS A 21 -0.48 -27.73 -4.31
N ASP A 22 -1.15 -27.34 -3.21
CA ASP A 22 -2.38 -26.54 -3.23
C ASP A 22 -2.06 -25.08 -3.63
N ILE A 23 -1.77 -24.87 -4.91
CA ILE A 23 -1.47 -23.54 -5.46
C ILE A 23 -2.65 -22.57 -5.22
N THR A 24 -3.87 -23.10 -5.12
CA THR A 24 -5.08 -22.37 -4.74
C THR A 24 -4.99 -21.76 -3.33
N GLN A 25 -4.49 -22.52 -2.34
CA GLN A 25 -4.31 -21.99 -0.98
C GLN A 25 -3.19 -20.95 -0.91
N LEU A 26 -2.13 -21.14 -1.71
CA LEU A 26 -1.02 -20.20 -1.79
C LEU A 26 -1.45 -18.85 -2.38
N LEU A 27 -2.30 -18.91 -3.42
CA LEU A 27 -2.89 -17.74 -4.04
C LEU A 27 -3.84 -17.00 -3.09
N ASP A 28 -4.63 -17.74 -2.31
CA ASP A 28 -5.53 -17.16 -1.32
C ASP A 28 -4.75 -16.44 -0.20
N TYR A 29 -3.67 -17.08 0.30
CA TYR A 29 -2.76 -16.46 1.27
C TYR A 29 -2.08 -15.19 0.74
N HIS A 30 -1.72 -15.18 -0.55
CA HIS A 30 -1.19 -13.98 -1.22
C HIS A 30 -2.22 -12.87 -1.34
N SER A 31 -3.47 -13.23 -1.65
CA SER A 31 -4.57 -12.28 -1.76
C SER A 31 -4.89 -11.62 -0.41
N GLU A 32 -4.89 -12.41 0.68
CA GLU A 32 -5.07 -11.95 2.06
C GLU A 32 -3.97 -10.95 2.45
N LYS A 33 -2.71 -11.26 2.14
CA LYS A 33 -1.58 -10.34 2.35
C LYS A 33 -1.70 -9.07 1.53
N LEU A 34 -2.06 -9.17 0.25
CA LEU A 34 -2.27 -8.02 -0.62
C LEU A 34 -3.37 -7.11 -0.07
N ARG A 35 -4.46 -7.69 0.46
CA ARG A 35 -5.55 -6.96 1.12
C ARG A 35 -5.06 -6.24 2.38
N HIS A 36 -4.20 -6.86 3.18
CA HIS A 36 -3.60 -6.22 4.35
C HIS A 36 -2.76 -4.99 3.96
N PHE A 37 -1.89 -5.12 2.95
CA PHE A 37 -1.10 -3.99 2.45
C PHE A 37 -1.95 -2.87 1.84
N GLN A 38 -3.06 -3.21 1.16
CA GLN A 38 -4.02 -2.21 0.70
C GLN A 38 -4.70 -1.48 1.86
N HIS A 39 -5.01 -2.19 2.95
CA HIS A 39 -5.65 -1.60 4.12
C HIS A 39 -4.74 -0.56 4.78
N GLU A 40 -3.45 -0.85 4.91
CA GLU A 40 -2.47 0.12 5.43
C GLU A 40 -2.44 1.40 4.57
N ARG A 41 -2.46 1.27 3.23
CA ARG A 41 -2.53 2.43 2.32
C ARG A 41 -3.78 3.28 2.55
N PHE A 42 -4.93 2.64 2.76
CA PHE A 42 -6.20 3.34 3.02
C PHE A 42 -6.17 4.12 4.33
N ILE A 43 -5.60 3.54 5.40
CA ILE A 43 -5.41 4.23 6.67
C ILE A 43 -4.49 5.45 6.49
N HIS A 44 -3.38 5.31 5.77
CA HIS A 44 -2.49 6.44 5.50
C HIS A 44 -3.18 7.56 4.72
N LEU A 45 -4.02 7.23 3.75
CA LEU A 45 -4.82 8.22 3.01
C LEU A 45 -5.81 8.94 3.92
N ILE A 46 -6.55 8.21 4.77
CA ILE A 46 -7.50 8.79 5.73
C ILE A 46 -6.79 9.74 6.69
N VAL A 47 -5.68 9.29 7.26
CA VAL A 47 -4.92 10.08 8.23
C VAL A 47 -4.35 11.35 7.57
N LEU A 48 -3.83 11.25 6.33
CA LEU A 48 -3.37 12.39 5.55
C LEU A 48 -4.50 13.41 5.28
N VAL A 49 -5.67 12.94 4.84
CA VAL A 49 -6.84 13.79 4.58
C VAL A 49 -7.31 14.47 5.87
N LEU A 50 -7.32 13.76 7.00
CA LEU A 50 -7.69 14.31 8.30
C LEU A 50 -6.73 15.42 8.73
N PHE A 51 -5.42 15.21 8.60
CA PHE A 51 -4.43 16.26 8.89
C PHE A 51 -4.54 17.45 7.94
N ALA A 52 -4.79 17.22 6.64
CA ALA A 52 -5.01 18.30 5.68
C ALA A 52 -6.25 19.13 6.06
N LEU A 53 -7.35 18.48 6.44
CA LEU A 53 -8.59 19.13 6.85
C LEU A 53 -8.39 19.96 8.13
N CYS A 54 -7.73 19.38 9.13
CA CYS A 54 -7.33 20.10 10.34
C CYS A 54 -6.44 21.32 10.04
N THR A 55 -5.50 21.20 9.09
CA THR A 55 -4.62 22.29 8.68
C THR A 55 -5.43 23.43 8.02
N VAL A 56 -6.37 23.10 7.13
CA VAL A 56 -7.26 24.09 6.50
C VAL A 56 -8.13 24.81 7.55
N ILE A 57 -8.72 24.07 8.49
CA ILE A 57 -9.49 24.67 9.60
C ILE A 57 -8.61 25.59 10.43
N THR A 58 -7.38 25.16 10.76
CA THR A 58 -6.43 25.96 11.54
C THR A 58 -6.06 27.26 10.83
N ILE A 59 -5.80 27.20 9.51
CA ILE A 59 -5.50 28.38 8.69
C ILE A 59 -6.70 29.33 8.63
N LEU A 60 -7.92 28.80 8.44
CA LEU A 60 -9.15 29.61 8.46
C LEU A 60 -9.36 30.30 9.82
N ALA A 61 -9.13 29.58 10.93
CA ALA A 61 -9.24 30.15 12.27
C ALA A 61 -8.21 31.26 12.52
N VAL A 62 -6.97 31.09 12.04
CA VAL A 62 -5.95 32.16 12.09
C VAL A 62 -6.40 33.39 11.31
N ALA A 63 -6.91 33.20 10.09
CA ALA A 63 -7.33 34.31 9.23
C ALA A 63 -8.49 35.14 9.82
N ILE A 64 -9.39 34.51 10.58
CA ILE A 64 -10.55 35.19 11.19
C ILE A 64 -10.18 35.87 12.52
N TYR A 65 -9.39 35.20 13.37
CA TYR A 65 -9.13 35.64 14.75
C TYR A 65 -7.75 36.26 14.97
N ASP A 66 -6.90 36.32 13.95
CA ASP A 66 -5.53 36.84 13.96
C ASP A 66 -4.67 36.31 15.13
N LYS A 67 -4.85 35.02 15.44
CA LYS A 67 -4.16 34.36 16.55
C LYS A 67 -2.81 33.81 16.10
N LEU A 68 -1.75 34.59 16.33
CA LEU A 68 -0.35 34.19 16.15
C LEU A 68 0.02 32.87 16.87
N THR A 69 -0.70 32.50 17.93
CA THR A 69 -0.49 31.28 18.71
C THR A 69 -0.74 29.98 17.94
N LEU A 70 -1.44 30.02 16.79
CA LEU A 70 -1.73 28.84 15.97
C LEU A 70 -0.67 28.55 14.90
N ILE A 71 0.31 29.45 14.69
CA ILE A 71 1.43 29.26 13.76
C ILE A 71 2.26 28.00 14.09
N PRO A 72 2.70 27.76 15.34
CA PRO A 72 3.44 26.53 15.67
C PRO A 72 2.60 25.26 15.46
N LEU A 73 1.28 25.33 15.64
CA LEU A 73 0.37 24.21 15.37
C LEU A 73 0.32 23.89 13.86
N ALA A 74 0.22 24.91 13.01
CA ALA A 74 0.27 24.74 11.56
C ALA A 74 1.62 24.17 11.09
N ALA A 75 2.73 24.64 11.67
CA ALA A 75 4.07 24.10 11.36
C ALA A 75 4.21 22.63 11.76
N LEU A 76 3.67 22.22 12.91
CA LEU A 76 3.64 20.83 13.36
C LEU A 76 2.84 19.94 12.39
N LEU A 77 1.65 20.39 11.98
CA LEU A 77 0.80 19.68 11.03
C LEU A 77 1.49 19.51 9.67
N MET A 78 2.14 20.57 9.18
CA MET A 78 2.91 20.53 7.93
C MET A 78 4.12 19.59 8.01
N GLY A 79 4.82 19.58 9.15
CA GLY A 79 5.91 18.64 9.42
C GLY A 79 5.45 17.18 9.45
N LEU A 80 4.23 16.91 9.91
CA LEU A 80 3.63 15.57 9.87
C LEU A 80 3.26 15.13 8.45
N LEU A 81 2.84 16.03 7.55
CA LEU A 81 2.46 15.64 6.19
C LEU A 81 3.63 14.99 5.40
N LEU A 82 4.85 15.52 5.54
CA LEU A 82 6.03 15.05 4.79
C LEU A 82 6.36 13.56 4.98
N PRO A 83 6.58 13.06 6.21
CA PRO A 83 6.84 11.64 6.43
C PRO A 83 5.66 10.76 6.02
N TYR A 84 4.42 11.26 6.14
CA TYR A 84 3.23 10.51 5.73
C TYR A 84 3.16 10.31 4.21
N ILE A 85 3.44 11.36 3.41
CA ILE A 85 3.52 11.23 1.95
C ILE A 85 4.65 10.27 1.55
N LYS A 86 5.82 10.39 2.18
CA LYS A 86 6.94 9.47 1.92
C LYS A 86 6.59 8.02 2.21
N HIS A 87 5.92 7.77 3.34
CA HIS A 87 5.50 6.44 3.72
C HIS A 87 4.46 5.86 2.73
N TYR A 88 3.53 6.70 2.25
CA TYR A 88 2.56 6.33 1.23
C TYR A 88 3.23 5.82 -0.07
N PHE A 89 4.23 6.54 -0.60
CA PHE A 89 4.95 6.13 -1.82
C PHE A 89 5.74 4.83 -1.64
N PHE A 90 6.31 4.61 -0.45
CA PHE A 90 7.01 3.36 -0.16
C PHE A 90 6.04 2.16 -0.20
N LEU A 91 4.88 2.29 0.43
CA LEU A 91 3.84 1.26 0.45
C LEU A 91 3.29 0.97 -0.95
N GLU A 92 3.05 2.00 -1.76
CA GLU A 92 2.55 1.85 -3.11
C GLU A 92 3.51 1.06 -4.01
N ASN A 93 4.81 1.34 -3.92
CA ASN A 93 5.82 0.58 -4.66
C ASN A 93 5.83 -0.90 -4.25
N THR A 94 5.66 -1.21 -2.96
CA THR A 94 5.59 -2.59 -2.47
C THR A 94 4.33 -3.31 -2.97
N VAL A 95 3.17 -2.65 -2.94
CA VAL A 95 1.91 -3.19 -3.44
C VAL A 95 1.97 -3.46 -4.94
N GLN A 96 2.52 -2.54 -5.74
CA GLN A 96 2.71 -2.73 -7.18
C GLN A 96 3.61 -3.93 -7.50
N LEU A 97 4.64 -4.17 -6.70
CA LEU A 97 5.50 -5.34 -6.85
C LEU A 97 4.72 -6.63 -6.55
N LEU A 98 3.93 -6.62 -5.47
CA LEU A 98 3.13 -7.77 -5.05
C LEU A 98 2.03 -8.14 -6.07
N TYR A 99 1.47 -7.15 -6.78
CA TYR A 99 0.54 -7.38 -7.89
C TYR A 99 1.21 -8.08 -9.08
N LYS A 100 2.42 -7.69 -9.44
CA LYS A 100 3.18 -8.34 -10.53
C LYS A 100 3.49 -9.80 -10.19
N ASP A 101 3.78 -10.08 -8.92
CA ASP A 101 3.99 -11.44 -8.46
C ASP A 101 2.68 -12.25 -8.46
N TYR A 102 1.56 -11.65 -8.05
CA TYR A 102 0.24 -12.29 -8.13
C TYR A 102 -0.15 -12.63 -9.57
N ASP A 103 0.02 -11.71 -10.52
CA ASP A 103 -0.31 -11.94 -11.93
C ASP A 103 0.57 -13.04 -12.56
N ALA A 104 1.85 -13.09 -12.20
CA ALA A 104 2.75 -14.17 -12.62
C ALA A 104 2.31 -15.55 -12.11
N ILE A 105 1.76 -15.63 -10.89
CA ILE A 105 1.22 -16.87 -10.33
C ILE A 105 -0.10 -17.22 -11.02
N TYR A 106 -1.03 -16.26 -11.12
CA TYR A 106 -2.36 -16.46 -11.71
C TYR A 106 -2.27 -16.91 -13.17
N LYS A 107 -1.43 -16.25 -13.98
CA LYS A 107 -1.19 -16.60 -15.39
C LYS A 107 -0.72 -18.04 -15.55
N LYS A 108 0.05 -18.56 -14.60
CA LYS A 108 0.61 -19.91 -14.66
C LYS A 108 -0.37 -20.99 -14.17
N VAL A 109 -1.33 -20.62 -13.33
CA VAL A 109 -2.37 -21.53 -12.78
C VAL A 109 -3.60 -21.60 -13.67
N HIS A 110 -3.99 -20.51 -14.33
CA HIS A 110 -5.22 -20.44 -15.14
C HIS A 110 -4.96 -20.24 -16.64
N GLY A 111 -3.70 -20.07 -17.06
CA GLY A 111 -3.34 -19.86 -18.46
C GLY A 111 -3.78 -18.51 -19.04
N PHE A 112 -4.40 -17.64 -18.24
CA PHE A 112 -4.90 -16.31 -18.60
C PHE A 112 -4.52 -15.29 -17.53
N SER A 113 -4.10 -14.09 -17.94
CA SER A 113 -3.91 -12.96 -17.03
C SER A 113 -5.25 -12.24 -16.83
N GLN A 114 -5.46 -11.65 -15.65
CA GLN A 114 -6.63 -10.80 -15.40
C GLN A 114 -6.64 -9.55 -16.32
N GLU A 115 -5.51 -9.21 -16.94
CA GLU A 115 -5.39 -8.19 -17.99
C GLU A 115 -6.00 -8.64 -19.34
N ASP A 116 -6.10 -9.94 -19.62
CA ASP A 116 -6.69 -10.48 -20.87
C ASP A 116 -8.24 -10.55 -20.82
N LEU A 117 -8.82 -10.36 -19.63
CA LEU A 117 -10.28 -10.39 -19.39
C LEU A 117 -10.94 -8.99 -19.40
N LYS A 118 -10.18 -7.94 -19.73
CA LYS A 118 -10.64 -6.55 -19.85
C LYS A 118 -10.67 -6.10 -21.30
#